data_AF-A0A497Q9P7-F1
#
_entry.id   AF-A0A497Q9P7-F1
#
_cell.length_a   1.000
_cell.length_b   1.000
_cell.length_c   1.000
_cell.angle_alpha   90.00
_cell.angle_beta   90.00
_cell.angle_gamma   90.00
#
_symmetry.space_group_name_H-M   'P 1'
#
loop_
_entity.id
_entity.type
_entity.pdbx_description
1 polymer ?
#
loop_
_entity_poly.entity_id
_entity_poly.type
_entity_poly.pdbx_seq_one_letter_code
_entity_poly.pdbx_strand_id
1 'polypeptide(L)'
;MGSQKKLKLYVFIPTSSCVCNFGKFMDRIFQILVNYKDKVKFEVKDVNSPEAEEFKIMQNSIVLLNPPEGDHLIFRNSVMLKRFLEKNFKN
;
A
#
# COMPACT_ATOMS: atom_id res chain seq x y z
N MET A 1 -12.27 -24.21 -7.96
CA MET A 1 -11.24 -23.88 -6.95
C MET A 1 -11.13 -22.37 -6.90
N GLY A 2 -11.70 -21.73 -5.87
CA GLY A 2 -11.82 -20.27 -5.82
C GLY A 2 -10.47 -19.61 -5.59
N SER A 3 -9.96 -18.89 -6.59
CA SER A 3 -8.77 -18.06 -6.46
C SER A 3 -9.04 -17.00 -5.39
N GLN A 4 -8.42 -17.11 -4.22
CA GLN A 4 -8.49 -16.07 -3.20
C GLN A 4 -7.91 -14.78 -3.82
N LYS A 5 -8.78 -13.80 -4.11
CA LYS A 5 -8.40 -12.59 -4.85
C LYS A 5 -7.39 -11.81 -3.99
N LYS A 6 -6.16 -11.63 -4.49
CA LYS A 6 -5.12 -10.88 -3.78
C LYS A 6 -5.60 -9.45 -3.49
N LEU A 7 -5.26 -8.92 -2.33
CA LEU A 7 -5.42 -7.49 -2.06
C LEU A 7 -4.51 -6.70 -2.99
N LYS A 8 -5.01 -5.59 -3.51
CA LYS A 8 -4.32 -4.70 -4.44
C LYS A 8 -4.01 -3.40 -3.72
N LEU A 9 -2.73 -3.06 -3.67
CA LEU A 9 -2.24 -1.84 -3.04
C LEU A 9 -1.62 -0.90 -4.08
N TYR A 10 -1.86 0.39 -3.94
CA TYR A 10 -1.00 1.43 -4.49
C TYR A 10 -0.14 2.01 -3.38
N VAL A 11 1.16 2.10 -3.63
CA VAL A 11 2.12 2.74 -2.74
C VAL A 11 2.56 4.04 -3.41
N PHE A 12 2.07 5.15 -2.88
CA PHE A 12 2.36 6.48 -3.39
C PHE A 12 3.64 7.03 -2.75
N ILE A 13 4.58 7.48 -3.57
CA ILE A 13 5.83 8.13 -3.18
C ILE A 13 6.16 9.26 -4.18
N PRO A 14 6.96 10.27 -3.82
CA PRO A 14 7.45 11.26 -4.78
C PRO A 14 8.59 10.65 -5.59
N THR A 15 8.27 9.98 -6.70
CA THR A 15 9.26 9.31 -7.57
C THR A 15 10.22 10.28 -8.25
N SER A 16 9.79 11.54 -8.41
CA SER A 16 10.61 12.65 -8.89
C SER A 16 11.59 13.21 -7.85
N SER A 17 11.47 12.81 -6.59
CA SER A 17 12.34 13.26 -5.50
C SER A 17 13.51 12.29 -5.24
N CYS A 18 14.50 12.76 -4.49
CA CYS A 18 15.57 11.90 -3.98
C CYS A 18 15.00 10.69 -3.22
N VAL A 19 15.57 9.51 -3.46
CA VAL A 19 15.24 8.26 -2.74
C VAL A 19 15.35 8.44 -1.23
N CYS A 20 16.24 9.31 -0.75
CA CYS A 20 16.36 9.66 0.67
C CYS A 20 15.05 10.14 1.32
N ASN A 21 14.11 10.71 0.54
CA ASN A 21 12.83 11.21 1.02
C ASN A 21 11.78 10.10 1.27
N PHE A 22 11.92 8.95 0.61
CA PHE A 22 10.92 7.87 0.67
C PHE A 22 11.51 6.47 0.91
N GLY A 23 12.83 6.29 0.86
CA GLY A 23 13.50 4.99 0.94
C GLY A 23 13.16 4.25 2.23
N LYS A 24 13.29 4.92 3.38
CA LYS A 24 12.89 4.35 4.69
C LYS A 24 11.41 3.95 4.75
N PHE A 25 10.54 4.65 4.03
CA PHE A 25 9.12 4.30 3.95
C PHE A 25 8.96 3.02 3.11
N MET A 26 9.55 2.99 1.92
CA MET A 26 9.52 1.82 1.03
C MET A 26 10.11 0.58 1.71
N ASP A 27 11.26 0.68 2.37
CA ASP A 27 11.91 -0.44 3.07
C ASP A 27 10.96 -1.07 4.10
N ARG A 28 10.28 -0.25 4.91
CA ARG A 28 9.31 -0.72 5.91
C ARG A 28 8.10 -1.38 5.26
N ILE A 29 7.61 -0.83 4.14
CA ILE A 29 6.49 -1.42 3.41
C ILE A 29 6.90 -2.76 2.80
N PHE A 30 8.05 -2.84 2.15
CA PHE A 30 8.58 -4.08 1.59
C PHE A 30 8.77 -5.17 2.64
N GLN A 31 9.35 -4.83 3.80
CA GLN A 31 9.50 -5.76 4.93
C GLN A 31 8.17 -6.34 5.42
N ILE A 32 7.09 -5.57 5.34
CA ILE A 32 5.75 -6.07 5.67
C ILE A 32 5.23 -6.95 4.53
N LEU A 33 5.23 -6.43 3.29
CA LEU A 33 4.57 -7.06 2.15
C LEU A 33 5.21 -8.38 1.74
N VAL A 34 6.50 -8.59 1.97
CA VAL A 34 7.18 -9.86 1.65
C VAL A 34 6.57 -11.05 2.39
N ASN A 35 6.10 -10.84 3.63
CA ASN A 35 5.41 -11.87 4.42
C ASN A 35 4.01 -12.19 3.88
N TYR A 36 3.46 -11.34 3.01
CA TYR A 36 2.12 -11.47 2.44
C TYR A 36 2.15 -11.56 0.90
N LYS A 37 3.29 -11.93 0.28
CA LYS A 37 3.47 -11.97 -1.18
C LYS A 37 2.41 -12.80 -1.93
N ASP A 38 1.88 -13.83 -1.27
CA ASP A 38 0.86 -14.71 -1.85
C ASP A 38 -0.56 -14.18 -1.66
N LYS A 39 -0.72 -13.15 -0.81
CA LYS A 39 -2.02 -12.53 -0.46
C LYS A 39 -2.16 -11.10 -1.00
N VAL A 40 -1.06 -10.44 -1.33
CA VAL A 40 -1.03 -9.03 -1.73
C VAL A 40 -0.32 -8.87 -3.08
N LYS A 41 -0.81 -7.93 -3.89
CA LYS A 41 -0.12 -7.35 -5.05
C LYS A 41 -0.05 -5.85 -4.83
N PHE A 42 1.10 -5.22 -5.09
CA PHE A 42 1.23 -3.78 -4.99
C PHE A 42 1.85 -3.18 -6.24
N GLU A 43 1.57 -1.91 -6.48
CA GLU A 43 2.18 -1.08 -7.51
C GLU A 43 2.65 0.23 -6.86
N VAL A 44 3.80 0.74 -7.32
CA VAL A 44 4.31 2.03 -6.87
C VAL A 44 3.80 3.11 -7.81
N LYS A 45 3.23 4.19 -7.25
CA LYS A 45 2.67 5.32 -7.98
C LYS A 45 3.32 6.61 -7.51
N ASP A 46 3.34 7.62 -8.38
CA ASP A 46 3.82 8.96 -8.01
C ASP A 46 2.74 9.72 -7.22
N VAL A 47 3.12 10.50 -6.20
CA VAL A 47 2.18 11.35 -5.45
C VAL A 47 1.56 12.47 -6.31
N ASN A 48 2.10 12.76 -7.49
CA ASN A 48 1.57 13.71 -8.47
C ASN A 48 0.88 13.01 -9.66
N SER A 49 0.57 11.71 -9.54
CA SER A 49 -0.17 10.99 -10.57
C SER A 49 -1.68 11.30 -10.52
N PRO A 50 -2.44 11.16 -11.62
CA PRO A 50 -3.89 11.30 -11.60
C PRO A 50 -4.57 10.39 -10.56
N GLU A 51 -4.05 9.17 -10.38
CA GLU A 51 -4.55 8.26 -9.33
C GLU A 51 -4.35 8.83 -7.92
N ALA A 52 -3.28 9.60 -7.68
CA ALA A 52 -3.08 10.26 -6.39
C ALA A 52 -4.14 11.33 -6.14
N GLU A 53 -4.57 12.06 -7.17
CA GLU A 53 -5.65 13.06 -7.08
C GLU A 53 -6.99 12.41 -6.74
N GLU A 54 -7.33 11.29 -7.37
CA GLU A 54 -8.55 10.52 -7.08
C GLU A 54 -8.66 10.14 -5.60
N PHE A 55 -7.54 9.75 -4.98
CA PHE A 55 -7.47 9.38 -3.56
C PHE A 55 -7.07 10.54 -2.63
N LYS A 56 -6.94 11.77 -3.13
CA LYS A 56 -6.50 12.96 -2.38
C LYS A 56 -5.18 12.72 -1.62
N ILE A 57 -4.22 12.09 -2.28
CA ILE A 57 -2.89 11.79 -1.76
C ILE A 57 -1.92 12.91 -2.12
N MET A 58 -1.25 13.49 -1.11
CA MET A 58 -0.24 14.56 -1.30
C MET A 58 1.15 14.17 -0.75
N GLN A 59 1.26 12.98 -0.16
CA GLN A 59 2.46 12.52 0.55
C GLN A 59 2.53 10.99 0.55
N ASN A 60 3.66 10.43 0.96
CA ASN A 60 3.85 8.98 1.10
C ASN A 60 2.66 8.32 1.78
N SER A 61 1.99 7.41 1.07
CA SER A 61 0.75 6.76 1.53
C SER A 61 0.58 5.41 0.84
N ILE A 62 -0.24 4.53 1.43
CA ILE A 62 -0.67 3.28 0.81
C ILE A 62 -2.18 3.31 0.65
N VAL A 63 -2.70 2.96 -0.52
CA VAL A 63 -4.13 2.81 -0.77
C VAL A 63 -4.43 1.34 -1.05
N LEU A 64 -5.35 0.75 -0.29
CA LEU A 64 -5.93 -0.56 -0.55
C LEU A 64 -7.19 -0.40 -1.40
N LEU A 65 -7.14 -0.94 -2.62
CA LEU A 65 -8.16 -0.74 -3.66
C LEU A 65 -9.34 -1.71 -3.57
N ASN A 66 -9.18 -2.80 -2.82
CA ASN A 66 -10.20 -3.83 -2.66
C ASN A 66 -10.21 -4.34 -1.22
N PRO A 67 -10.54 -3.49 -0.25
CA PRO A 67 -10.72 -3.93 1.13
C PRO A 67 -11.90 -4.91 1.25
N PRO A 68 -11.96 -5.72 2.33
CA PRO A 68 -13.12 -6.58 2.60
C PRO A 68 -14.44 -5.80 2.72
N GLU A 69 -14.37 -4.56 3.20
CA GLU A 69 -15.51 -3.65 3.40
C GLU A 69 -15.15 -2.25 2.90
N GLY A 70 -16.06 -1.60 2.18
CA GLY A 70 -15.89 -0.23 1.64
C GLY A 70 -15.22 -0.18 0.27
N ASP A 71 -15.01 1.05 -0.24
CA ASP A 71 -14.43 1.29 -1.57
C ASP A 71 -12.90 1.18 -1.56
N HIS A 72 -12.25 1.84 -0.61
CA HIS A 72 -10.80 1.82 -0.44
C HIS A 72 -10.39 2.16 1.00
N LEU A 73 -9.18 1.77 1.41
CA LEU A 73 -8.59 2.17 2.69
C LEU A 73 -7.25 2.87 2.47
N ILE A 74 -7.01 3.95 3.19
CA ILE A 74 -5.77 4.72 3.12
C ILE A 74 -4.96 4.50 4.40
N PHE A 75 -3.71 4.08 4.24
CA PHE A 75 -2.74 3.95 5.31
C PHE A 75 -1.66 5.03 5.16
N ARG A 76 -1.51 5.88 6.19
CA ARG A 76 -0.50 6.95 6.20
C ARG A 76 0.90 6.47 6.60
N ASN A 77 1.01 5.25 7.12
CA ASN A 77 2.28 4.67 7.52
C ASN A 77 2.23 3.13 7.48
N SER A 78 3.41 2.52 7.58
CA SER A 78 3.61 1.08 7.57
C SER A 78 2.98 0.37 8.78
N VAL A 79 2.84 1.03 9.93
CA VAL A 79 2.26 0.43 11.14
C VAL A 79 0.78 0.15 10.96
N MET A 80 0.03 1.08 10.35
CA MET A 80 -1.39 0.88 10.07
C MET A 80 -1.61 -0.27 9.08
N LEU A 81 -0.80 -0.33 8.02
CA LEU A 81 -0.83 -1.44 7.05
C LEU A 81 -0.55 -2.77 7.74
N LYS A 82 0.50 -2.84 8.57
CA LYS A 82 0.87 -4.05 9.31
C LYS A 82 -0.29 -4.56 10.17
N ARG A 83 -0.87 -3.70 11.01
CA ARG A 83 -2.01 -4.05 11.87
C ARG A 83 -3.21 -4.55 11.07
N PHE A 84 -3.48 -3.92 9.93
CA PHE A 84 -4.54 -4.36 9.04
C PHE A 84 -4.26 -5.77 8.50
N LEU A 85 -3.06 -6.03 8.00
CA LEU A 85 -2.70 -7.33 7.44
C LEU A 85 -2.70 -8.43 8.51
N GLU A 86 -2.16 -8.17 9.71
CA GLU A 86 -2.18 -9.11 10.85
C GLU A 86 -3.61 -9.45 11.30
N LYS A 87 -4.52 -8.47 11.28
CA LYS A 87 -5.93 -8.69 11.63
C LYS A 87 -6.66 -9.55 10.60
N ASN A 88 -6.37 -9.39 9.32
CA ASN A 88 -7.14 -10.01 8.22
C ASN A 88 -6.53 -11.33 7.72
N PHE A 89 -5.23 -11.48 7.86
CA PHE A 89 -4.48 -12.68 7.50
C PHE A 89 -3.74 -13.10 8.76
N LYS A 90 -4.39 -13.88 9.62
CA LYS A 90 -3.70 -14.60 10.70
C LYS A 90 -2.53 -15.34 10.05
N ASN A 91 -1.33 -14.88 10.31
CA ASN A 91 -0.10 -15.55 9.93
C ASN A 91 0.42 -16.30 11.14
#